data_AF-G5E2W2-F1
#
_entry.id   AF-G5E2W2-F1
#
_cell.length_a   1.000
_cell.length_b   1.000
_cell.length_c   1.000
_cell.angle_alpha   90.00
_cell.angle_beta   90.00
_cell.angle_gamma   90.00
#
_symmetry.space_group_name_H-M   'P 1'
#
loop_
_entity.id
_entity.type
_entity.pdbx_description
1 polymer ?
#
loop_
_entity_poly.entity_id
_entity_poly.type
_entity_poly.pdbx_seq_one_letter_code
_entity_poly.pdbx_strand_id
1 'polypeptide(L)'
;QSSVAKDGWLSLWKGWGPTVLRDVPFSAMYWYNYELVRKWLCKHYNITQPTFSIYFTAGAVSGSIAAVATLPFDVVKTRRQVEVGELELFYYSQKKSSSTWKLM
;
A
#
# COMPACT_ATOMS: atom_id res chain seq x y z
N GLN A 1 -12.43 -12.11 25.75
CA GLN A 1 -12.11 -13.49 25.31
C GLN A 1 -11.25 -13.40 24.07
N SER A 2 -10.07 -14.02 24.08
CA SER A 2 -9.08 -13.90 23.00
C SER A 2 -9.63 -14.47 21.70
N SER A 3 -9.45 -13.77 20.57
CA SER A 3 -10.00 -14.12 19.25
C SER A 3 -9.61 -15.53 18.78
N VAL A 4 -8.47 -16.03 19.28
CA VAL A 4 -7.96 -17.39 19.04
C VAL A 4 -8.82 -18.46 19.71
N ALA A 5 -9.43 -18.19 20.86
CA ALA A 5 -10.28 -19.15 21.56
C ALA A 5 -11.67 -19.33 20.92
N LYS A 6 -12.12 -18.37 20.09
CA LYS A 6 -13.42 -18.41 19.40
C LYS A 6 -13.31 -18.88 17.95
N ASP A 7 -12.28 -18.43 17.23
CA ASP A 7 -12.12 -18.65 15.79
C ASP A 7 -10.90 -19.52 15.43
N GLY A 8 -10.15 -19.99 16.44
CA GLY A 8 -8.91 -20.76 16.24
C GLY A 8 -7.73 -19.95 15.74
N TRP A 9 -6.64 -20.64 15.38
CA TRP A 9 -5.38 -20.05 14.92
C TRP A 9 -5.51 -19.23 13.61
N LEU A 10 -6.48 -19.58 12.76
CA LEU A 10 -6.80 -18.86 11.53
C LEU A 10 -7.29 -17.42 11.78
N SER A 11 -7.76 -17.13 13.00
CA SER A 11 -8.12 -15.77 13.43
C SER A 11 -6.96 -14.79 13.27
N LEU A 12 -5.72 -15.25 13.45
CA LEU A 12 -4.51 -14.44 13.31
C LEU A 12 -4.22 -14.02 11.86
N TRP A 13 -4.83 -14.70 10.88
CA TRP A 13 -4.65 -14.44 9.45
C TRP A 13 -5.83 -13.67 8.85
N LYS A 14 -6.85 -13.33 9.66
CA LYS A 14 -7.93 -12.43 9.25
C LYS A 14 -7.35 -11.03 8.99
N GLY A 15 -7.14 -10.70 7.72
CA GLY A 15 -6.51 -9.44 7.28
C GLY A 15 -5.27 -9.60 6.39
N TRP A 16 -4.81 -10.83 6.16
CA TRP A 16 -3.67 -11.09 5.27
C TRP A 16 -3.99 -10.78 3.79
N GLY A 17 -5.22 -11.05 3.33
CA GLY A 17 -5.65 -10.74 1.95
C GLY A 17 -5.50 -9.26 1.58
N PRO A 18 -6.08 -8.32 2.36
CA PRO A 18 -5.86 -6.89 2.17
C PRO A 18 -4.39 -6.47 2.19
N THR A 19 -3.59 -7.10 3.06
CA THR A 19 -2.15 -6.85 3.18
C THR A 19 -1.40 -7.25 1.91
N VAL A 20 -1.63 -8.48 1.42
CA VAL A 20 -1.01 -8.99 0.20
C VAL A 20 -1.45 -8.20 -1.03
N LEU A 21 -2.75 -7.89 -1.14
CA LEU A 21 -3.29 -7.09 -2.24
C LEU A 21 -2.66 -5.69 -2.31
N ARG A 22 -2.22 -5.15 -1.18
CA ARG A 22 -1.50 -3.87 -1.10
C ARG A 22 -0.02 -4.02 -1.42
N ASP A 23 0.64 -5.02 -0.83
CA ASP A 23 2.10 -5.11 -0.85
C ASP A 23 2.65 -5.69 -2.18
N VAL A 24 1.88 -6.56 -2.84
CA VAL A 24 2.25 -7.18 -4.14
C VAL A 24 2.36 -6.17 -5.29
N PRO A 25 1.32 -5.36 -5.61
CA PRO A 25 1.41 -4.40 -6.72
C PRO A 25 2.48 -3.33 -6.47
N PHE A 26 2.64 -2.89 -5.22
CA PHE A 26 3.71 -1.97 -4.84
C PHE A 26 5.10 -2.57 -5.12
N SER A 27 5.34 -3.79 -4.64
CA SER A 27 6.62 -4.47 -4.83
C SER A 27 6.89 -4.73 -6.32
N ALA A 28 5.87 -5.11 -7.09
CA ALA A 28 5.99 -5.34 -8.53
C ALA A 28 6.41 -4.07 -9.29
N MET A 29 5.78 -2.93 -9.00
CA MET A 29 6.15 -1.65 -9.60
C MET A 29 7.57 -1.21 -9.20
N TYR A 30 7.95 -1.38 -7.94
CA TYR A 30 9.30 -1.04 -7.46
C TYR A 30 10.38 -1.82 -8.22
N TRP A 31 10.28 -3.15 -8.25
CA TRP A 31 11.26 -4.01 -8.91
C TRP A 31 11.32 -3.79 -10.43
N TYR A 32 10.17 -3.60 -11.08
CA TYR A 32 10.11 -3.30 -12.50
C TYR A 32 10.87 -2.02 -12.86
N ASN A 33 10.62 -0.93 -12.12
CA ASN A 33 11.30 0.34 -12.35
C ASN A 33 12.79 0.28 -12.00
N TYR A 34 13.14 -0.39 -10.90
CA TYR A 34 14.52 -0.57 -10.49
C TYR A 34 15.34 -1.30 -11.57
N GLU A 35 14.82 -2.42 -12.11
CA GLU A 35 15.50 -3.14 -13.17
C GLU A 35 15.65 -2.33 -14.46
N LEU A 36 14.61 -1.58 -14.84
CA LEU A 36 14.60 -0.78 -16.05
C LEU A 36 15.67 0.31 -16.01
N VAL A 37 15.74 1.02 -14.89
CA VAL A 37 16.73 2.08 -14.67
C VAL A 37 18.14 1.49 -14.52
N ARG A 38 18.31 0.41 -13.76
CA ARG A 38 19.61 -0.27 -13.63
C ARG A 38 20.15 -0.73 -14.98
N LYS A 39 19.33 -1.36 -15.83
CA LYS A 39 19.71 -1.81 -17.18
C LYS A 39 20.07 -0.62 -18.08
N TRP A 40 19.33 0.48 -18.00
CA TRP A 40 19.61 1.69 -18.77
C TRP A 40 20.95 2.32 -18.37
N LEU A 41 21.23 2.48 -17.07
CA LEU A 41 22.50 3.02 -16.59
C LEU A 41 23.70 2.13 -16.95
N CYS A 42 23.61 0.81 -16.72
CA CYS A 42 24.70 -0.12 -17.07
C CYS A 42 25.01 -0.08 -18.58
N LYS A 43 23.98 0.00 -19.43
CA LYS A 43 24.14 0.11 -20.88
C LYS A 43 24.73 1.45 -21.31
N HIS A 44 24.32 2.56 -20.67
CA HIS A 44 24.79 3.89 -21.02
C HIS A 44 26.27 4.10 -20.70
N TYR A 45 26.73 3.59 -19.55
CA TYR A 45 28.13 3.70 -19.14
C TYR A 45 29.01 2.52 -19.64
N ASN A 46 28.41 1.52 -20.29
CA ASN A 46 29.08 0.31 -20.79
C ASN A 46 29.87 -0.45 -19.71
N ILE A 47 29.29 -0.55 -18.51
CA ILE A 47 29.92 -1.12 -17.31
C ILE A 47 29.31 -2.49 -16.99
N THR A 48 30.15 -3.51 -16.86
CA THR A 48 29.75 -4.89 -16.52
C THR A 48 29.44 -5.09 -15.04
N GLN A 49 30.08 -4.33 -14.14
CA GLN A 49 29.82 -4.37 -12.70
C GLN A 49 29.37 -3.02 -12.16
N PRO A 50 28.13 -2.88 -11.66
CA PRO A 50 27.63 -1.58 -11.22
C PRO A 50 28.42 -1.08 -10.00
N THR A 51 28.97 0.13 -10.09
CA THR A 51 29.62 0.83 -8.97
C THR A 51 28.58 1.40 -8.00
N PHE A 52 28.98 1.75 -6.77
CA PHE A 52 28.11 2.41 -5.78
C PHE A 52 27.34 3.61 -6.34
N SER A 53 28.00 4.46 -7.14
CA SER A 53 27.37 5.60 -7.81
C SER A 53 26.24 5.20 -8.76
N ILE A 54 26.37 4.08 -9.46
CA ILE A 54 25.34 3.54 -10.36
C ILE A 54 24.16 3.01 -9.56
N TYR A 55 24.40 2.31 -8.45
CA TYR A 55 23.31 1.89 -7.56
C TYR A 55 22.57 3.07 -6.94
N PHE A 56 23.31 4.10 -6.53
CA PHE A 56 22.73 5.31 -5.94
C PHE A 56 21.88 6.09 -6.95
N THR A 57 22.44 6.37 -8.13
CA THR A 57 21.72 7.10 -9.20
C THR A 57 20.57 6.28 -9.78
N ALA A 58 20.76 4.97 -9.98
CA ALA A 58 19.68 4.09 -10.40
C ALA A 58 18.56 4.05 -9.37
N GLY A 59 18.89 3.92 -8.08
CA GLY A 59 17.92 3.93 -6.99
C GLY A 59 17.17 5.27 -6.89
N ALA A 60 17.86 6.40 -7.03
CA ALA A 60 17.25 7.73 -7.01
C ALA A 60 16.30 7.93 -8.20
N VAL A 61 16.76 7.65 -9.43
CA VAL A 61 15.95 7.79 -10.65
C VAL A 61 14.79 6.81 -10.66
N SER A 62 15.02 5.54 -10.29
CA SER A 62 13.94 4.55 -10.19
C SER A 62 12.93 4.93 -9.11
N GLY A 63 13.40 5.45 -7.98
CA GLY A 63 12.55 5.92 -6.88
C GLY A 63 11.65 7.08 -7.30
N SER A 64 12.20 8.07 -8.01
CA SER A 64 11.42 9.20 -8.54
C SER A 64 10.40 8.77 -9.59
N ILE A 65 10.79 7.90 -10.54
CA ILE A 65 9.86 7.39 -11.57
C ILE A 65 8.79 6.51 -10.93
N ALA A 66 9.15 5.62 -10.00
CA ALA A 66 8.21 4.80 -9.28
C ALA A 66 7.22 5.66 -8.50
N ALA A 67 7.69 6.70 -7.80
CA ALA A 67 6.83 7.64 -7.10
C ALA A 67 5.84 8.32 -8.06
N VAL A 68 6.30 8.85 -9.20
CA VAL A 68 5.41 9.48 -10.19
C VAL A 68 4.39 8.49 -10.76
N ALA A 69 4.81 7.24 -11.02
CA ALA A 69 3.92 6.20 -11.51
C ALA A 69 2.92 5.72 -10.44
N THR A 70 3.29 5.74 -9.14
CA THR A 70 2.38 5.37 -8.05
C THR A 70 1.49 6.52 -7.59
N LEU A 71 1.83 7.79 -7.86
CA LEU A 71 0.99 8.95 -7.52
C LEU A 71 -0.50 8.76 -7.86
N PRO A 72 -0.91 8.34 -9.07
CA PRO A 72 -2.33 8.11 -9.35
C PRO A 72 -2.94 6.99 -8.49
N PHE A 73 -2.20 5.92 -8.21
CA PHE A 73 -2.66 4.83 -7.35
C PHE A 73 -2.73 5.23 -5.87
N ASP A 74 -1.80 6.06 -5.40
CA ASP A 74 -1.77 6.60 -4.04
C ASP A 74 -2.94 7.57 -3.81
N VAL A 75 -3.32 8.34 -4.83
CA VAL A 75 -4.53 9.18 -4.81
C VAL A 75 -5.80 8.32 -4.75
N VAL A 76 -5.89 7.25 -5.54
CA VAL A 76 -7.07 6.35 -5.50
C VAL A 76 -7.21 5.68 -4.13
N LYS A 77 -6.10 5.26 -3.52
CA LYS A 77 -6.08 4.65 -2.19
C LYS A 77 -6.54 5.62 -1.10
N THR A 78 -6.03 6.85 -1.10
CA THR A 78 -6.41 7.86 -0.11
C THR A 78 -7.87 8.25 -0.23
N ARG A 79 -8.42 8.35 -1.45
CA ARG A 79 -9.85 8.57 -1.68
C ARG A 79 -10.73 7.45 -1.10
N ARG A 80 -10.40 6.18 -1.40
CA ARG A 80 -11.13 5.04 -0.81
C ARG A 80 -11.04 5.00 0.71
N GLN A 81 -9.88 5.33 1.29
CA GLN A 81 -9.71 5.28 2.73
C GLN A 81 -10.51 6.39 3.46
N VAL A 82 -10.66 7.55 2.83
CA VAL A 82 -11.56 8.62 3.32
C VAL A 82 -13.02 8.19 3.23
N GLU A 83 -13.45 7.64 2.09
CA GLU A 83 -14.83 7.18 1.87
C GLU A 83 -15.26 6.09 2.86
N VAL A 84 -14.40 5.10 3.12
CA VAL A 84 -14.66 4.05 4.12
C VAL A 84 -14.79 4.67 5.52
N GLY A 85 -13.94 5.64 5.86
CA GLY A 85 -14.02 6.34 7.14
C GLY A 85 -15.32 7.15 7.30
N GLU A 86 -15.79 7.82 6.25
CA GLU A 86 -17.06 8.54 6.27
C GLU A 86 -18.25 7.60 6.45
N LEU A 87 -18.29 6.47 5.74
CA LEU A 87 -19.35 5.47 5.88
C LEU A 87 -19.44 4.90 7.31
N GLU A 88 -18.31 4.64 7.96
CA GLU A 88 -18.30 4.20 9.37
C GLU A 88 -18.84 5.27 10.32
N LEU A 89 -18.50 6.55 10.08
CA LEU A 89 -19.01 7.68 10.86
C LEU A 89 -20.51 7.87 10.67
N PHE A 90 -21.03 7.76 9.45
CA PHE A 90 -22.47 7.83 9.17
C PHE A 90 -23.24 6.66 9.80
N TYR A 91 -22.70 5.44 9.70
CA TYR A 91 -23.30 4.25 10.33
C TYR A 91 -23.33 4.38 11.85
N TYR A 92 -22.26 4.89 12.46
CA TYR A 92 -22.19 5.16 13.90
C TYR A 92 -23.19 6.26 14.34
N SER A 93 -23.29 7.35 13.57
CA SER A 93 -24.22 8.47 13.82
C SER A 93 -25.68 8.03 13.74
N GLN A 94 -26.06 7.25 12.71
CA GLN A 94 -27.39 6.64 12.59
C GLN A 94 -27.73 5.73 13.77
N LYS A 95 -26.78 4.91 14.23
CA LYS A 95 -26.99 3.99 15.37
C LYS A 95 -27.20 4.75 16.68
N LYS A 96 -26.51 5.89 16.87
CA LYS A 96 -26.66 6.77 18.05
C LYS A 96 -27.98 7.56 18.02
N SER A 97 -28.49 7.91 16.83
CA SER A 97 -29.72 8.70 16.68
C SER A 97 -31.02 7.92 16.94
N SER A 98 -30.99 6.58 16.96
CA SER A 98 -32.21 5.77 17.13
C SER A 98 -32.72 5.65 18.58
N SER A 99 -32.04 6.22 19.59
CA SER A 99 -32.42 5.95 20.99
C SER A 99 -32.06 7.08 21.96
N THR A 100 -32.57 8.28 21.73
CA THR A 100 -32.79 9.24 22.83
C THR A 100 -34.22 9.16 23.38
N TRP A 101 -35.18 8.60 22.61
CA TRP A 101 -36.58 8.42 23.03
C TRP A 101 -36.89 7.08 23.71
N LYS A 102 -35.89 6.20 23.89
CA LYS A 102 -36.02 4.92 24.63
C LYS A 102 -35.33 4.94 26.00
N LEU A 103 -34.85 6.11 26.43
CA LEU A 103 -34.12 6.33 27.69
C LEU A 103 -34.90 7.19 28.72
N MET A 104 -36.14 7.56 28.40
CA MET A 104 -37.16 8.06 29.34
C MET A 104 -38.30 7.05 29.37
#